data_AF-A0A496WWU6-F1
#
_entry.id   AF-A0A496WWU6-F1
#
_cell.length_a   1.000
_cell.length_b   1.000
_cell.length_c   1.000
_cell.angle_alpha   90.00
_cell.angle_beta   90.00
_cell.angle_gamma   90.00
#
_symmetry.space_group_name_H-M   'P 1'
#
loop_
_entity.id
_entity.type
_entity.pdbx_description
1 polymer ?
#
loop_
_entity_poly.entity_id
_entity_poly.type
_entity_poly.pdbx_seq_one_letter_code
_entity_poly.pdbx_strand_id
1 'polypeptide(L)'
;MGFGGKIYENNWTYLGRRKVLATINVSTNPEFGGPSLWVPHKTRWEVRDTHVVLVQPKADNHPYSARIVFIDAETYWTHWMFAFDKQDDQLLRMNQHFLKYSEDYGTEPPTQAPYIKQDFSKSVGHQVFLHLGQVDINAKKPHATMTHCFTNKREFTAARAKQFYSLRNMISGRR
;
A
#
# COMPACT_ATOMS: atom_id res chain seq x y z
N MET A 1 -12.54 3.31 6.70
CA MET A 1 -12.61 1.88 7.08
C MET A 1 -11.47 1.15 6.36
N GLY A 2 -10.41 0.77 7.07
CA GLY A 2 -9.21 0.16 6.50
C GLY A 2 -9.36 -1.36 6.36
N PHE A 3 -8.89 -1.91 5.23
CA PHE A 3 -8.86 -3.34 4.95
C PHE A 3 -7.98 -4.08 5.97
N GLY A 4 -8.59 -4.88 6.84
CA GLY A 4 -7.90 -5.70 7.85
C GLY A 4 -7.59 -7.12 7.40
N GLY A 5 -7.66 -7.44 6.09
CA GLY A 5 -7.34 -8.79 5.59
C GLY A 5 -8.12 -9.90 6.29
N LYS A 6 -9.40 -9.68 6.58
CA LYS A 6 -10.22 -10.59 7.38
C LYS A 6 -10.37 -11.93 6.69
N ILE A 7 -9.54 -12.89 7.11
CA ILE A 7 -9.35 -14.20 6.47
C ILE A 7 -10.68 -14.92 6.31
N TYR A 8 -11.53 -14.93 7.34
CA TYR A 8 -12.78 -15.70 7.35
C TYR A 8 -13.90 -15.14 6.47
N GLU A 9 -13.87 -13.84 6.14
CA GLU A 9 -14.93 -13.17 5.38
C GLU A 9 -14.79 -13.35 3.85
N ASN A 10 -13.72 -14.00 3.39
CA ASN A 10 -13.41 -14.15 1.97
C ASN A 10 -13.12 -15.61 1.63
N ASN A 11 -13.41 -15.99 0.40
CA ASN A 11 -12.84 -17.15 -0.26
C ASN A 11 -11.50 -16.74 -0.89
N TRP A 12 -10.51 -17.62 -0.79
CA TRP A 12 -9.15 -17.35 -1.24
C TRP A 12 -8.73 -18.43 -2.22
N THR A 13 -8.27 -18.02 -3.40
CA THR A 13 -7.69 -18.94 -4.39
C THR A 13 -6.27 -18.48 -4.71
N TYR A 14 -5.31 -19.38 -4.57
CA TYR A 14 -3.93 -19.12 -4.96
C TYR A 14 -3.78 -19.31 -6.48
N LEU A 15 -3.33 -18.28 -7.18
CA LEU A 15 -3.19 -18.25 -8.63
C LEU A 15 -1.75 -18.53 -9.11
N GLY A 16 -0.84 -18.83 -8.17
CA GLY A 16 0.56 -19.12 -8.45
C GLY A 16 1.48 -17.91 -8.31
N ARG A 17 2.70 -18.05 -8.84
CA ARG A 17 3.72 -16.98 -8.83
C ARG A 17 3.72 -16.20 -10.14
N ARG A 18 3.90 -14.88 -10.06
CA ARG A 18 4.07 -14.00 -11.22
C ARG A 18 5.14 -12.95 -10.94
N LYS A 19 5.85 -12.54 -12.01
CA LYS A 19 6.74 -11.38 -11.97
C LYS A 19 5.94 -10.12 -12.24
N VAL A 20 6.07 -9.12 -11.38
CA VAL A 20 5.40 -7.82 -11.55
C VAL A 20 6.39 -6.69 -11.32
N LEU A 21 6.14 -5.55 -11.96
CA LEU A 21 6.88 -4.34 -11.69
C LEU A 21 6.35 -3.72 -10.39
N ALA A 22 7.21 -3.47 -9.42
CA ALA A 22 6.83 -2.91 -8.13
C ALA A 22 7.86 -1.88 -7.65
N THR A 23 7.42 -1.06 -6.70
CA THR A 23 8.17 0.07 -6.17
C THR A 23 8.53 -0.24 -4.73
N ILE A 24 9.56 -1.05 -4.53
CA ILE A 24 10.04 -1.45 -3.20
C ILE A 24 11.47 -0.95 -2.99
N ASN A 25 11.80 -0.64 -1.74
CA ASN A 25 13.07 -0.05 -1.33
C ASN A 25 13.41 1.25 -2.08
N VAL A 26 12.47 2.20 -2.04
CA VAL A 26 12.68 3.52 -2.65
C VAL A 26 13.45 4.44 -1.70
N SER A 27 14.37 5.24 -2.25
CA SER A 27 15.18 6.18 -1.47
C SER A 27 14.41 7.45 -1.07
N THR A 28 13.44 7.86 -1.90
CA THR A 28 12.66 9.09 -1.72
C THR A 28 11.15 8.82 -1.79
N ASN A 29 10.36 9.80 -1.37
CA ASN A 29 8.91 9.76 -1.56
C ASN A 29 8.60 9.93 -3.06
N PRO A 30 7.94 8.96 -3.71
CA PRO A 30 7.57 9.07 -5.11
C PRO A 30 6.58 10.22 -5.36
N GLU A 31 6.68 10.82 -6.53
CA GLU A 31 5.70 11.79 -7.02
C GLU A 31 4.57 11.09 -7.78
N PHE A 32 3.49 11.81 -8.11
CA PHE A 32 2.51 11.31 -9.06
C PHE A 32 3.04 11.36 -10.50
N GLY A 33 2.79 10.32 -11.29
CA GLY A 33 3.27 10.20 -12.67
C GLY A 33 2.26 9.66 -13.67
N GLY A 34 2.65 9.80 -14.94
CA GLY A 34 1.87 9.41 -16.10
C GLY A 34 0.72 10.38 -16.43
N PRO A 35 0.06 10.22 -17.60
CA PRO A 35 -0.99 11.14 -18.06
C PRO A 35 -2.18 11.29 -17.10
N SER A 36 -2.42 10.27 -16.26
CA SER A 36 -3.50 10.25 -15.27
C SER A 36 -3.04 10.45 -13.83
N LEU A 37 -1.75 10.67 -13.59
CA LEU A 37 -1.19 10.80 -12.23
C LEU A 37 -1.48 9.56 -11.36
N TRP A 38 -1.42 8.36 -11.96
CA TRP A 38 -1.85 7.11 -11.32
C TRP A 38 -0.71 6.30 -10.75
N VAL A 39 0.53 6.54 -11.17
CA VAL A 39 1.67 5.71 -10.78
C VAL A 39 2.74 6.52 -10.06
N PRO A 40 3.50 5.92 -9.13
CA PRO A 40 4.71 6.49 -8.57
C PRO A 40 5.71 6.92 -9.65
N HIS A 41 6.25 8.13 -9.51
CA HIS A 41 7.24 8.73 -10.41
C HIS A 41 8.49 9.18 -9.65
N LYS A 42 9.59 9.40 -10.38
CA LYS A 42 10.93 9.69 -9.84
C LYS A 42 11.32 8.74 -8.72
N THR A 43 11.06 7.45 -8.94
CA THR A 43 11.29 6.43 -7.94
C THR A 43 11.81 5.15 -8.57
N ARG A 44 12.36 4.28 -7.74
CA ARG A 44 12.92 3.00 -8.17
C ARG A 44 11.78 2.02 -8.46
N TRP A 45 11.83 1.44 -9.65
CA TRP A 45 10.98 0.33 -10.06
C TRP A 45 11.84 -0.89 -10.28
N GLU A 46 11.36 -2.05 -9.84
CA GLU A 46 12.04 -3.32 -10.09
C GLU A 46 11.04 -4.45 -10.34
N VAL A 47 11.50 -5.49 -11.02
CA VAL A 47 10.71 -6.69 -11.25
C VAL A 47 10.82 -7.59 -10.02
N ARG A 48 9.68 -7.91 -9.40
CA ARG A 48 9.58 -8.72 -8.19
C ARG A 48 8.81 -10.00 -8.47
N ASP A 49 9.27 -11.11 -7.90
CA ASP A 49 8.49 -12.33 -7.85
C ASP A 49 7.39 -12.20 -6.77
N THR A 50 6.15 -12.52 -7.13
CA THR A 50 4.98 -12.37 -6.25
C THR A 50 4.10 -13.60 -6.21
N HIS A 51 3.52 -13.88 -5.06
CA HIS A 51 2.37 -14.74 -4.88
C HIS A 51 1.10 -13.98 -5.27
N VAL A 52 0.30 -14.56 -6.16
CA VAL A 52 -0.95 -13.96 -6.61
C VAL A 52 -2.12 -14.69 -5.97
N VAL A 53 -3.01 -13.95 -5.32
CA VAL A 53 -4.23 -14.51 -4.72
C VAL A 53 -5.47 -13.80 -5.26
N LEU A 54 -6.48 -14.60 -5.60
CA LEU A 54 -7.84 -14.14 -5.84
C LEU A 54 -8.60 -14.17 -4.51
N VAL A 55 -9.25 -13.06 -4.19
CA VAL A 55 -10.02 -12.85 -2.97
C VAL A 55 -11.45 -12.52 -3.36
N GLN A 56 -12.37 -13.42 -3.03
CA GLN A 56 -13.79 -13.26 -3.32
C GLN A 56 -14.56 -13.08 -2.00
N PRO A 57 -15.21 -11.92 -1.78
CA PRO A 57 -16.03 -11.72 -0.59
C PRO A 57 -17.16 -12.74 -0.51
N LYS A 58 -17.43 -13.29 0.68
CA LYS A 58 -18.56 -14.21 0.89
C LYS A 58 -19.90 -13.50 1.04
N ALA A 59 -19.88 -12.24 1.46
CA ALA A 59 -21.08 -11.46 1.69
C ALA A 59 -21.65 -10.94 0.36
N ASP A 60 -22.93 -11.20 0.10
CA ASP A 60 -23.60 -10.82 -1.14
C ASP A 60 -23.71 -9.29 -1.31
N ASN A 61 -23.80 -8.55 -0.21
CA ASN A 61 -23.85 -7.09 -0.19
C ASN A 61 -22.47 -6.42 -0.27
N HIS A 62 -21.40 -7.19 -0.46
CA HIS A 62 -20.06 -6.62 -0.60
C HIS A 62 -19.92 -5.87 -1.93
N PRO A 63 -19.31 -4.68 -1.97
CA PRO A 63 -19.22 -3.86 -3.19
C PRO A 63 -18.32 -4.43 -4.30
N TYR A 64 -17.49 -5.41 -3.97
CA TYR A 64 -16.55 -6.04 -4.92
C TYR A 64 -17.02 -7.44 -5.30
N SER A 65 -16.95 -7.78 -6.60
CA SER A 65 -17.09 -9.17 -7.06
C SER A 65 -15.88 -10.00 -6.65
N ALA A 66 -14.69 -9.47 -6.89
CA ALA A 66 -13.41 -10.09 -6.55
C ALA A 66 -12.30 -9.05 -6.40
N ARG A 67 -11.18 -9.49 -5.83
CA ARG A 67 -9.92 -8.78 -5.83
C ARG A 67 -8.77 -9.68 -6.19
N ILE A 68 -7.79 -9.17 -6.92
CA ILE A 68 -6.51 -9.83 -7.15
C ILE A 68 -5.46 -9.07 -6.34
N VAL A 69 -4.71 -9.79 -5.50
CA VAL A 69 -3.65 -9.23 -4.66
C VAL A 69 -2.33 -9.87 -5.03
N PHE A 70 -1.32 -9.03 -5.25
CA PHE A 70 0.05 -9.44 -5.56
C PHE A 70 0.90 -9.23 -4.32
N ILE A 71 1.39 -10.32 -3.75
CA ILE A 71 2.15 -10.34 -2.49
C ILE A 71 3.60 -10.68 -2.81
N ASP A 72 4.54 -9.83 -2.45
CA ASP A 72 5.97 -10.03 -2.64
C ASP A 72 6.43 -11.36 -2.03
N ALA A 73 7.20 -12.15 -2.79
CA ALA A 73 7.63 -13.47 -2.33
C ALA A 73 8.77 -13.42 -1.28
N GLU A 74 9.42 -12.28 -1.10
CA GLU A 74 10.54 -12.12 -0.17
C GLU A 74 10.09 -11.42 1.12
N THR A 75 9.38 -10.30 0.96
CA THR A 75 8.95 -9.44 2.07
C THR A 75 7.52 -9.72 2.54
N TYR A 76 6.75 -10.52 1.79
CA TYR A 76 5.33 -10.79 2.03
C TYR A 76 4.46 -9.54 2.07
N TRP A 77 4.95 -8.43 1.51
CA TRP A 77 4.21 -7.19 1.39
C TRP A 77 3.30 -7.19 0.15
N THR A 78 2.15 -6.54 0.24
CA THR A 78 1.28 -6.37 -0.95
C THR A 78 1.87 -5.30 -1.86
N HIS A 79 2.15 -5.61 -3.14
CA HIS A 79 2.57 -4.64 -4.15
C HIS A 79 1.39 -4.00 -4.86
N TRP A 80 0.47 -4.84 -5.34
CA TRP A 80 -0.68 -4.42 -6.12
C TRP A 80 -1.95 -5.06 -5.62
N MET A 81 -3.05 -4.31 -5.71
CA MET A 81 -4.40 -4.82 -5.57
C MET A 81 -5.25 -4.30 -6.71
N PHE A 82 -6.05 -5.17 -7.32
CA PHE A 82 -7.08 -4.81 -8.29
C PHE A 82 -8.42 -5.29 -7.75
N ALA A 83 -9.41 -4.41 -7.66
CA ALA A 83 -10.76 -4.74 -7.22
C ALA A 83 -11.76 -4.51 -8.34
N PHE A 84 -12.64 -5.48 -8.53
CA PHE A 84 -13.67 -5.48 -9.56
C PHE A 84 -15.02 -5.19 -8.94
N ASP A 85 -15.85 -4.40 -9.64
CA ASP A 85 -17.17 -4.00 -9.17
C ASP A 85 -18.12 -5.20 -9.15
N LYS A 86 -18.91 -5.35 -8.10
CA LYS A 86 -19.93 -6.41 -8.02
C LYS A 86 -21.01 -6.29 -9.10
N GLN A 87 -21.30 -5.07 -9.57
CA GLN A 87 -22.41 -4.79 -10.47
C GLN A 87 -22.12 -5.17 -11.93
N ASP A 88 -20.91 -4.90 -12.42
CA ASP A 88 -20.56 -5.04 -13.84
C ASP A 88 -19.22 -5.76 -14.10
N ASP A 89 -18.58 -6.26 -13.03
CA ASP A 89 -17.28 -6.94 -13.03
C ASP A 89 -16.13 -6.14 -13.66
N GLN A 90 -16.34 -4.83 -13.88
CA GLN A 90 -15.30 -3.93 -14.37
C GLN A 90 -14.36 -3.51 -13.24
N LEU A 91 -13.14 -3.12 -13.62
CA LEU A 91 -12.17 -2.58 -12.68
C LEU A 91 -12.74 -1.35 -11.95
N LEU A 92 -12.78 -1.41 -10.62
CA LEU A 92 -13.34 -0.37 -9.76
C LEU A 92 -12.25 0.35 -8.96
N ARG A 93 -11.27 -0.40 -8.43
CA ARG A 93 -10.13 0.13 -7.68
C ARG A 93 -8.84 -0.54 -8.09
N MET A 94 -7.78 0.25 -8.12
CA MET A 94 -6.41 -0.25 -8.14
C MET A 94 -5.65 0.39 -7.00
N ASN A 95 -4.88 -0.39 -6.27
CA ASN A 95 -3.98 0.14 -5.26
C ASN A 95 -2.56 -0.35 -5.58
N GLN A 96 -1.62 0.58 -5.54
CA GLN A 96 -0.21 0.25 -5.57
C GLN A 96 0.43 0.66 -4.25
N HIS A 97 1.09 -0.27 -3.59
CA HIS A 97 1.92 0.07 -2.45
C HIS A 97 3.36 0.29 -2.91
N PHE A 98 4.02 1.23 -2.26
CA PHE A 98 5.46 1.36 -2.33
C PHE A 98 6.08 1.37 -0.95
N LEU A 99 7.28 0.82 -0.87
CA LEU A 99 7.99 0.65 0.39
C LEU A 99 9.25 1.49 0.37
N LYS A 100 9.37 2.41 1.33
CA LYS A 100 10.64 3.02 1.71
C LYS A 100 11.09 2.41 3.03
N TYR A 101 12.28 1.85 3.02
CA TYR A 101 12.96 1.42 4.23
C TYR A 101 13.83 2.59 4.71
N SER A 102 13.71 2.96 5.99
CA SER A 102 14.53 4.00 6.59
C SER A 102 15.02 3.50 7.95
N GLU A 103 16.33 3.37 8.08
CA GLU A 103 16.98 2.88 9.30
C GLU A 103 17.20 3.99 10.32
N ASP A 104 17.27 5.26 9.89
CA ASP A 104 17.42 6.42 10.77
C ASP A 104 16.90 7.71 10.11
N TYR A 105 15.96 8.38 10.78
CA TYR A 105 15.40 9.67 10.35
C TYR A 105 16.33 10.86 10.62
N GLY A 106 17.36 10.67 11.46
CA GLY A 106 18.32 11.72 11.81
C GLY A 106 19.26 12.08 10.65
N THR A 107 19.43 11.18 9.69
CA THR A 107 20.39 11.33 8.58
C THR A 107 19.74 11.34 7.20
N GLU A 108 18.56 10.74 7.03
CA GLU A 108 17.79 10.85 5.79
C GLU A 108 16.78 12.00 5.85
N PRO A 109 16.91 13.05 5.02
CA PRO A 109 15.96 14.15 5.04
C PRO A 109 14.58 13.66 4.59
N PRO A 110 13.56 13.72 5.45
CA PRO A 110 12.19 13.52 4.99
C PRO A 110 11.79 14.66 4.06
N THR A 111 11.37 14.32 2.85
CA THR A 111 10.66 15.28 2.01
C THR A 111 9.22 15.39 2.52
N GLN A 112 9.01 16.37 3.41
CA GLN A 112 7.72 16.74 3.98
C GLN A 112 6.79 17.26 2.87
N ALA A 113 5.54 16.78 2.84
CA ALA A 113 4.50 17.45 2.06
C ALA A 113 4.21 18.82 2.72
N PRO A 114 4.26 19.95 1.99
CA PRO A 114 4.37 21.30 2.56
C PRO A 114 3.21 21.76 3.47
N TYR A 115 2.16 20.96 3.63
CA TYR A 115 0.96 21.27 4.41
C TYR A 115 0.74 20.34 5.62
N ILE A 116 1.66 19.43 5.95
CA ILE A 116 1.55 18.58 7.15
C ILE A 116 2.80 18.76 8.02
N LYS A 117 2.64 19.36 9.20
CA LYS A 117 3.70 19.45 10.22
C LYS A 117 3.81 18.10 10.95
N GLN A 118 4.95 17.44 10.84
CA GLN A 118 5.21 16.21 11.61
C GLN A 118 5.57 16.56 13.05
N ASP A 119 4.97 15.85 14.01
CA ASP A 119 5.25 15.95 15.44
C ASP A 119 6.00 14.70 15.90
N PHE A 120 7.29 14.87 16.18
CA PHE A 120 8.20 13.80 16.60
C PHE A 120 8.30 13.66 18.11
N SER A 121 7.64 14.52 18.90
CA SER A 121 7.70 14.47 20.38
C SER A 121 7.20 13.15 20.97
N LYS A 122 6.45 12.37 20.18
CA LYS A 122 5.92 11.05 20.55
C LYS A 122 6.70 9.86 19.94
N SER A 123 7.72 10.11 19.14
CA SER A 123 8.54 9.05 18.53
C SER A 123 9.68 8.67 19.48
N VAL A 124 9.54 7.51 20.12
CA VAL A 124 10.47 7.04 21.15
C VAL A 124 11.74 6.48 20.49
N GLY A 125 12.76 7.32 20.30
CA GLY A 125 14.15 6.88 20.18
C GLY A 125 14.60 6.21 18.87
N HIS A 126 14.08 6.61 17.70
CA HIS A 126 14.66 6.26 16.39
C HIS A 126 14.82 4.74 16.15
N GLN A 127 13.73 3.99 16.02
CA GLN A 127 13.82 2.58 15.62
C GLN A 127 12.95 2.29 14.39
N VAL A 128 13.64 2.05 13.28
CA VAL A 128 13.20 1.57 11.96
C VAL A 128 11.75 1.88 11.60
N PHE A 129 11.58 2.91 10.76
CA PHE A 129 10.31 3.22 10.13
C PHE A 129 10.22 2.49 8.80
N LEU A 130 9.22 1.61 8.69
CA LEU A 130 8.72 1.19 7.39
C LEU A 130 7.79 2.31 6.91
N HIS A 131 8.27 3.12 5.97
CA HIS A 131 7.41 4.10 5.30
C HIS A 131 6.68 3.38 4.16
N LEU A 132 5.38 3.23 4.36
CA LEU A 132 4.47 2.69 3.39
C LEU A 132 3.79 3.83 2.65
N GLY A 133 4.01 3.93 1.35
CA GLY A 133 3.12 4.69 0.50
C GLY A 133 2.10 3.81 -0.18
N GLN A 134 0.92 4.37 -0.45
CA GLN A 134 -0.14 3.73 -1.21
C GLN A 134 -0.72 4.73 -2.20
N VAL A 135 -0.85 4.34 -3.46
CA VAL A 135 -1.65 5.06 -4.45
C VAL A 135 -2.96 4.30 -4.63
N ASP A 136 -4.06 4.91 -4.21
CA ASP A 136 -5.42 4.42 -4.43
C ASP A 136 -6.01 5.08 -5.68
N ILE A 137 -6.40 4.28 -6.67
CA ILE A 137 -6.96 4.73 -7.95
C ILE A 137 -8.40 4.26 -8.04
N ASN A 138 -9.32 5.18 -8.30
CA ASN A 138 -10.68 4.85 -8.70
C ASN A 138 -10.77 4.87 -10.23
N ALA A 139 -10.85 3.69 -10.85
CA ALA A 139 -10.90 3.60 -12.31
C ALA A 139 -12.19 4.20 -12.90
N LYS A 140 -13.31 4.13 -12.17
CA LYS A 140 -14.61 4.68 -12.61
C LYS A 140 -14.75 6.19 -12.34
N LYS A 141 -13.92 6.76 -11.48
CA LYS A 141 -13.82 8.21 -11.26
C LYS A 141 -12.34 8.56 -11.23
N PRO A 142 -11.72 8.94 -12.37
CA PRO A 142 -10.28 8.91 -12.59
C PRO A 142 -9.54 9.89 -11.66
N HIS A 143 -9.35 9.44 -10.44
CA HIS A 143 -8.77 10.17 -9.31
C HIS A 143 -7.83 9.20 -8.61
N ALA A 144 -6.64 9.71 -8.30
CA ALA A 144 -5.64 9.00 -7.54
C ALA A 144 -5.37 9.75 -6.24
N THR A 145 -5.33 9.02 -5.14
CA THR A 145 -4.90 9.54 -3.85
C THR A 145 -3.62 8.83 -3.47
N MET A 146 -2.60 9.58 -3.08
CA MET A 146 -1.38 9.01 -2.54
C MET A 146 -1.40 9.22 -1.02
N THR A 147 -1.34 8.13 -0.27
CA THR A 147 -1.29 8.16 1.19
C THR A 147 0.07 7.70 1.65
N HIS A 148 0.67 8.46 2.55
CA HIS A 148 1.91 8.11 3.23
C HIS A 148 1.57 7.63 4.64
N CYS A 149 1.93 6.40 4.94
CA CYS A 149 1.76 5.76 6.23
C CYS A 149 3.13 5.49 6.83
N PHE A 150 3.37 6.01 8.02
CA PHE A 150 4.58 5.71 8.77
C PHE A 150 4.22 4.66 9.83
N THR A 151 4.95 3.55 9.84
CA THR A 151 4.76 2.50 10.85
C THR A 151 6.06 2.29 11.63
N ASN A 152 5.93 2.26 12.97
CA ASN A 152 7.02 1.88 13.86
C ASN A 152 7.04 0.36 13.99
N LYS A 153 8.17 -0.27 13.69
CA LYS A 153 8.36 -1.70 13.96
C LYS A 153 8.71 -1.88 15.45
N ARG A 154 7.71 -2.11 16.31
CA ARG A 154 7.98 -2.63 17.66
C ARG A 154 8.31 -4.12 17.57
N GLU A 155 9.21 -4.61 18.43
CA GLU A 155 9.47 -6.04 18.57
C GLU A 155 8.16 -6.81 18.76
N PHE A 156 7.98 -7.83 17.91
CA PHE A 156 6.80 -8.65 17.88
C PHE A 156 6.94 -9.78 18.90
N THR A 157 6.23 -9.69 20.03
CA THR A 157 5.84 -10.91 20.74
C THR A 157 4.78 -11.64 19.91
N ALA A 158 4.70 -12.97 20.00
CA ALA A 158 3.68 -13.76 19.29
C ALA A 158 2.24 -13.26 19.58
N ALA A 159 2.00 -12.69 20.77
CA ALA A 159 0.74 -12.07 21.16
C ALA A 159 0.46 -10.70 20.48
N ARG A 160 1.50 -9.96 20.08
CA ARG A 160 1.41 -8.60 19.51
C ARG A 160 1.61 -8.52 18.00
N ALA A 161 1.86 -9.65 17.32
CA ALA A 161 1.89 -9.79 15.85
C ALA A 161 0.65 -9.23 15.12
N LYS A 162 -0.39 -8.81 15.85
CA LYS A 162 -1.66 -8.32 15.31
C LYS A 162 -1.76 -6.81 15.12
N GLN A 163 -0.78 -5.98 15.51
CA GLN A 163 -0.96 -4.52 15.48
C GLN A 163 0.24 -3.74 14.90
N PHE A 164 0.11 -3.35 13.64
CA PHE A 164 0.83 -2.19 13.10
C PHE A 164 0.05 -0.91 13.46
N TYR A 165 0.70 0.05 14.13
CA TYR A 165 0.15 1.39 14.28
C TYR A 165 0.52 2.21 13.04
N SER A 166 -0.47 2.48 12.20
CA SER A 166 -0.34 3.32 11.01
C SER A 166 -0.60 4.77 11.37
N LEU A 167 0.42 5.63 11.25
CA LEU A 167 0.27 7.09 11.27
C LEU A 167 0.05 7.54 9.81
N ARG A 168 -1.18 7.93 9.46
CA ARG A 168 -1.56 8.26 8.07
C ARG A 168 -1.47 9.76 7.80
N ASN A 169 -0.75 10.13 6.74
CA ASN A 169 -0.76 11.44 6.11
C ASN A 169 -1.32 11.29 4.69
N MET A 170 -2.48 11.89 4.40
CA MET A 170 -3.13 11.78 3.08
C MET A 170 -2.76 12.96 2.18
N ILE A 171 -2.42 12.66 0.92
CA ILE A 171 -2.14 13.64 -0.14
C ILE A 171 -3.08 13.34 -1.33
N SER A 172 -3.92 14.30 -1.71
CA SER A 172 -4.83 14.15 -2.86
C SER A 172 -4.27 14.87 -4.09
N GLY A 173 -4.09 14.14 -5.20
CA GLY A 173 -3.91 14.74 -6.52
C GLY A 173 -5.26 14.86 -7.22
N ARG A 174 -5.82 16.07 -7.30
CA ARG A 174 -6.96 16.34 -8.20
C ARG A 174 -6.42 16.92 -9.51
N ARG A 175 -7.03 16.51 -10.63
CA ARG A 175 -6.92 17.24 -11.90
C ARG A 175 -7.67 18.57 -11.78
#